data_AF-A0A846CQJ0-F1
#
_entry.id   AF-A0A846CQJ0-F1
#
_cell.length_a   1.000
_cell.length_b   1.000
_cell.length_c   1.000
_cell.angle_alpha   90.00
_cell.angle_beta   90.00
_cell.angle_gamma   90.00
#
_symmetry.space_group_name_H-M   'P 1'
#
loop_
_entity.id
_entity.type
_entity.pdbx_description
1 polymer ?
#
loop_
_entity_poly.entity_id
_entity_poly.type
_entity_poly.pdbx_seq_one_letter_code
_entity_poly.pdbx_strand_id
1 'polypeptide(L)'
;MEDVLDLYSQPVDQKRPLVCFDEKLCQLIKNVNQPILPKAKTQEKPGKVGKIDYEYERNGTGNLFAFLAPYLGWRHIKVIHRSTVVDFAHCMKELVDIHFREASFIN
;
A
#
# COMPACT_ATOMS: atom_id res chain seq x y z
N MET A 1 -9.05 -22.43 -7.02
CA MET A 1 -7.75 -22.11 -6.39
C MET A 1 -6.63 -22.56 -7.29
N GLU A 2 -6.71 -23.77 -7.85
CA GLU A 2 -5.78 -24.26 -8.88
C GLU A 2 -5.62 -23.29 -10.07
N ASP A 3 -6.70 -22.74 -10.64
CA ASP A 3 -6.58 -21.82 -11.80
C ASP A 3 -5.72 -20.57 -11.51
N VAL A 4 -5.73 -20.09 -10.27
CA VAL A 4 -4.89 -18.95 -9.85
C VAL A 4 -3.44 -19.41 -9.72
N LEU A 5 -3.19 -20.59 -9.15
CA LEU A 5 -1.84 -21.13 -9.04
C LEU A 5 -1.24 -21.41 -10.42
N ASP A 6 -2.03 -21.97 -11.32
CA ASP A 6 -1.66 -22.19 -12.71
C ASP A 6 -1.30 -20.87 -13.40
N LEU A 7 -2.11 -19.83 -13.24
CA LEU A 7 -1.82 -18.49 -13.77
C LEU A 7 -0.49 -17.94 -13.22
N TYR A 8 -0.26 -18.06 -11.92
CA TYR A 8 0.99 -17.61 -11.30
C TYR A 8 2.19 -18.46 -11.76
N SER A 9 2.00 -19.73 -12.10
CA SER A 9 3.07 -20.61 -12.57
C SER A 9 3.51 -20.33 -14.02
N GLN A 10 2.73 -19.55 -14.78
CA GLN A 10 3.04 -19.25 -16.16
C GLN A 10 4.36 -18.46 -16.29
N PRO A 11 5.11 -18.66 -17.40
CA PRO A 11 6.29 -17.86 -17.67
C PRO A 11 5.96 -16.37 -17.71
N VAL A 12 6.85 -15.56 -17.15
CA VAL A 12 6.68 -14.10 -17.10
C VAL A 12 6.74 -13.52 -18.52
N ASP A 13 5.67 -12.83 -18.92
CA ASP A 13 5.58 -12.09 -20.19
C ASP A 13 5.34 -10.60 -19.89
N GLN A 14 6.24 -9.75 -20.37
CA GLN A 14 6.15 -8.29 -20.19
C GLN A 14 4.94 -7.66 -20.91
N LYS A 15 4.43 -8.30 -21.98
CA LYS A 15 3.23 -7.84 -22.69
C LYS A 15 1.93 -8.35 -22.06
N ARG A 16 2.03 -9.30 -21.11
CA ARG A 16 0.93 -9.88 -20.35
C ARG A 16 1.23 -9.89 -18.85
N PRO A 17 1.46 -8.72 -18.24
CA PRO A 17 1.79 -8.63 -16.84
C PRO A 17 0.65 -9.19 -15.98
N LEU A 18 1.02 -10.00 -14.98
CA LEU A 18 0.14 -10.37 -13.89
C LEU A 18 0.05 -9.19 -12.93
N VAL A 19 -1.16 -8.63 -12.76
CA VAL A 19 -1.39 -7.50 -11.87
C VAL A 19 -2.49 -7.82 -10.88
N CYS A 20 -2.15 -7.82 -9.60
CA CYS A 20 -3.11 -7.86 -8.52
C CYS A 20 -3.62 -6.44 -8.24
N PHE A 21 -4.91 -6.32 -7.99
CA PHE A 21 -5.55 -5.09 -7.55
C PHE A 21 -6.39 -5.35 -6.30
N ASP A 22 -6.19 -4.55 -5.26
CA ASP A 22 -6.94 -4.68 -4.01
C ASP A 22 -7.15 -3.31 -3.35
N GLU A 23 -8.09 -3.24 -2.41
CA GLU A 23 -8.37 -2.04 -1.64
C GLU A 23 -8.28 -2.24 -0.12
N LYS A 24 -7.87 -1.19 0.59
CA LYS A 24 -7.81 -1.20 2.05
C LYS A 24 -8.20 0.14 2.65
N LEU A 25 -9.20 0.11 3.53
CA LEU A 25 -9.51 1.24 4.41
C LEU A 25 -8.40 1.40 5.46
N CYS A 26 -7.82 2.58 5.52
CA CYS A 26 -6.78 2.98 6.46
C CYS A 26 -7.34 4.01 7.44
N GLN A 27 -7.21 3.71 8.74
CA GLN A 27 -7.55 4.67 9.79
C GLN A 27 -6.45 5.71 9.90
N LEU A 28 -6.84 6.99 9.87
CA LEU A 28 -5.93 8.10 10.08
C LEU A 28 -5.93 8.44 11.56
N ILE A 29 -4.86 8.07 12.27
CA ILE A 29 -4.73 8.31 13.71
C ILE A 29 -3.60 9.28 13.98
N LYS A 30 -3.77 10.10 15.02
CA LYS A 30 -2.77 11.04 15.49
C LYS A 30 -2.52 10.82 16.98
N ASN A 31 -1.26 10.82 17.38
CA ASN A 31 -0.90 10.76 18.79
C ASN A 31 -1.38 12.05 19.47
N VAL A 32 -2.10 11.91 20.58
CA VAL A 32 -2.53 13.07 21.38
C VAL A 32 -1.31 13.73 22.01
N ASN A 33 -0.41 12.91 22.56
CA ASN A 33 0.81 13.34 23.22
C ASN A 33 2.04 13.19 22.31
N GLN A 34 3.00 14.13 22.41
CA GLN A 34 4.26 14.00 21.68
C GLN A 34 5.07 12.80 22.20
N PRO A 35 5.60 11.94 21.32
CA PRO A 35 6.48 10.85 21.72
C PRO A 35 7.69 11.34 22.51
N ILE A 36 8.05 10.62 23.56
CA ILE A 36 9.30 10.84 24.27
C ILE A 36 10.42 10.24 23.44
N LEU A 37 11.34 11.08 22.97
CA LEU A 37 12.49 10.63 22.18
C LEU A 37 13.46 9.79 23.01
N PRO A 38 14.12 8.79 22.39
CA PRO A 38 15.16 8.02 23.07
C PRO A 38 16.32 8.93 23.48
N LYS A 39 16.95 8.59 24.61
CA LYS A 39 18.17 9.24 25.08
C LYS A 39 19.33 8.27 24.97
N ALA A 40 20.39 8.69 24.27
CA ALA A 40 21.62 7.92 24.19
C ALA A 40 22.21 7.69 25.58
N LYS A 41 22.87 6.54 25.75
CA LYS A 41 23.64 6.26 26.96
C LYS A 41 24.82 7.23 27.01
N THR A 42 25.00 7.89 28.14
CA THR A 42 26.21 8.67 28.42
C THR A 42 27.04 7.93 29.47
N GLN A 43 28.27 8.41 29.72
CA GLN A 43 29.13 7.83 30.76
C GLN A 43 28.48 7.87 32.15
N GLU A 44 27.65 8.88 32.41
CA GLU A 44 27.03 9.13 33.72
C GLU A 44 25.60 8.56 33.85
N LYS A 45 24.90 8.32 32.74
CA LYS A 45 23.48 7.90 32.77
C LYS A 45 23.18 6.78 31.78
N PRO A 46 22.41 5.75 32.20
CA PRO A 46 21.94 4.74 31.27
C PRO A 46 21.04 5.37 30.20
N GLY A 47 21.15 4.86 28.97
CA GLY A 47 20.27 5.27 27.88
C GLY A 47 18.81 4.95 28.20
N LYS A 48 17.89 5.70 27.59
CA LYS A 48 16.44 5.46 27.70
C LYS A 48 15.85 5.21 26.33
N VAL A 49 15.01 4.20 26.23
CA VAL A 49 14.21 3.94 25.03
C VAL A 49 13.16 5.04 24.85
N GLY A 50 12.81 5.31 23.59
CA GLY A 50 11.68 6.18 23.30
C GLY A 50 10.38 5.58 23.79
N LYS A 51 9.39 6.43 24.09
CA LYS A 51 8.05 6.01 24.51
C LYS A 51 7.00 6.72 23.69
N ILE A 52 5.98 5.98 23.28
CA ILE A 52 4.80 6.49 22.61
C ILE A 52 3.63 6.16 23.54
N ASP A 53 2.78 7.15 23.78
CA ASP A 53 1.56 6.97 24.56
C ASP A 53 0.50 6.23 23.74
N TYR A 54 -0.39 5.50 24.40
CA TYR A 54 -1.44 4.73 23.74
C TYR A 54 -2.63 5.59 23.31
N GLU A 55 -2.77 6.79 23.87
CA GLU A 55 -3.85 7.70 23.54
C GLU A 55 -3.70 8.28 22.13
N TYR A 56 -4.77 8.15 21.33
CA TYR A 56 -4.81 8.66 19.97
C TYR A 56 -6.15 9.33 19.66
N GLU A 57 -6.08 10.29 18.73
CA GLU A 57 -7.22 10.95 18.13
C GLU A 57 -7.52 10.32 16.76
N ARG A 58 -8.80 10.05 16.48
CA ARG A 58 -9.27 9.56 15.16
C ARG A 58 -9.49 10.73 14.22
N ASN A 59 -8.71 10.80 13.15
CA ASN A 59 -8.80 11.82 12.10
C ASN A 59 -9.52 11.28 10.84
N GLY A 60 -10.52 10.44 11.05
CA GLY A 60 -11.26 9.78 9.97
C GLY A 60 -10.50 8.63 9.32
N THR A 61 -10.79 8.40 8.04
CA THR A 61 -10.28 7.27 7.26
C THR A 61 -9.91 7.72 5.86
N GLY A 62 -8.99 6.99 5.22
CA GLY A 62 -8.75 7.05 3.78
C GLY A 62 -8.78 5.64 3.18
N ASN A 63 -9.03 5.53 1.88
CA ASN A 63 -8.93 4.27 1.16
C ASN A 63 -7.61 4.21 0.38
N LEU A 64 -6.98 3.03 0.39
CA LEU A 64 -5.78 2.72 -0.37
C LEU A 64 -6.15 1.73 -1.47
N PHE A 65 -5.95 2.10 -2.73
CA PHE A 65 -5.95 1.16 -3.83
C PHE A 65 -4.51 0.70 -4.10
N ALA A 66 -4.29 -0.60 -4.05
CA ALA A 66 -2.99 -1.21 -4.28
C ALA A 66 -2.97 -1.96 -5.60
N PHE A 67 -1.99 -1.62 -6.44
CA PHE A 67 -1.70 -2.29 -7.70
C PHE A 67 -0.35 -2.98 -7.51
N LEU A 68 -0.27 -4.28 -7.78
CA LEU A 68 0.94 -5.06 -7.55
C LEU A 68 1.20 -5.96 -8.76
N ALA A 69 2.38 -5.83 -9.36
CA ALA A 69 2.87 -6.77 -10.37
C ALA A 69 4.07 -7.52 -9.77
N PRO A 70 3.83 -8.67 -9.08
CA PRO A 70 4.85 -9.32 -8.26
C PRO A 70 6.08 -9.73 -9.05
N TYR A 71 5.89 -10.27 -10.26
CA TYR A 71 6.99 -10.72 -11.12
C TYR A 71 7.81 -9.60 -11.75
N LEU A 72 7.28 -8.38 -11.76
CA LEU A 72 7.99 -7.19 -12.23
C LEU A 72 8.62 -6.41 -11.06
N GLY A 73 8.42 -6.86 -9.81
CA GLY A 73 8.83 -6.10 -8.62
C GLY A 73 8.18 -4.72 -8.53
N TRP A 74 7.03 -4.53 -9.20
CA TRP A 74 6.39 -3.24 -9.35
C TRP A 74 5.17 -3.14 -8.45
N ARG A 75 4.97 -1.98 -7.85
CA ARG A 75 3.77 -1.66 -7.08
C ARG A 75 3.43 -0.19 -7.20
N HIS A 76 2.14 0.11 -7.16
CA HIS A 76 1.62 1.46 -7.07
C HIS A 76 0.54 1.50 -5.99
N ILE A 77 0.50 2.57 -5.20
CA ILE A 77 -0.53 2.80 -4.18
C ILE A 77 -1.18 4.13 -4.46
N LYS A 78 -2.50 4.13 -4.64
CA LYS A 78 -3.30 5.34 -4.78
C LYS A 78 -4.10 5.57 -3.51
N VAL A 79 -3.87 6.72 -2.88
CA VAL A 79 -4.58 7.13 -1.66
C VAL A 79 -5.73 8.05 -2.06
N ILE A 80 -6.93 7.70 -1.64
CA ILE A 80 -8.13 8.52 -1.85
C ILE A 80 -8.91 8.66 -0.56
N HIS A 81 -9.70 9.73 -0.44
CA HIS A 81 -10.46 9.97 0.78
C HIS A 81 -11.68 9.03 0.93
N ARG A 82 -12.32 8.67 -0.19
CA ARG A 82 -13.49 7.78 -0.24
C ARG A 82 -13.33 6.78 -1.38
N SER A 83 -13.83 5.55 -1.21
CA SER A 83 -13.90 4.55 -2.28
C SER A 83 -15.31 4.54 -2.87
N THR A 84 -15.45 4.98 -4.11
CA THR A 84 -16.68 4.78 -4.89
C THR A 84 -16.39 3.92 -6.11
N VAL A 85 -17.45 3.38 -6.72
CA VAL A 85 -17.33 2.61 -7.98
C VAL A 85 -16.69 3.45 -9.09
N VAL A 86 -16.92 4.77 -9.10
CA VAL A 86 -16.30 5.69 -10.05
C VAL A 86 -14.79 5.80 -9.80
N ASP A 87 -14.37 5.87 -8.52
CA ASP A 87 -12.96 5.89 -8.17
C ASP A 87 -12.25 4.58 -8.56
N PHE A 88 -12.92 3.44 -8.38
CA PHE A 88 -12.44 2.14 -8.87
C PHE A 88 -12.26 2.14 -10.39
N ALA A 89 -13.24 2.62 -11.14
CA ALA A 89 -13.15 2.70 -12.61
C ALA A 89 -12.00 3.60 -13.07
N HIS A 90 -11.76 4.72 -12.37
CA HIS A 90 -10.61 5.57 -12.63
C HIS A 90 -9.27 4.86 -12.33
N CYS A 91 -9.22 4.03 -11.29
CA CYS A 91 -8.04 3.20 -11.00
C CYS A 91 -7.78 2.17 -12.10
N MET A 92 -8.81 1.46 -12.58
CA MET A 92 -8.68 0.51 -13.69
C MET A 92 -8.23 1.20 -14.98
N LYS A 93 -8.80 2.38 -15.27
CA LYS A 93 -8.39 3.18 -16.42
C LYS A 93 -6.92 3.59 -16.30
N GLU A 94 -6.49 4.09 -15.14
CA GLU A 94 -5.10 4.50 -14.90
C GLU A 94 -4.13 3.31 -15.03
N LEU A 95 -4.52 2.14 -14.52
CA LEU A 95 -3.73 0.92 -14.63
C LEU A 95 -3.40 0.59 -16.09
N VAL A 96 -4.39 0.65 -16.97
CA VAL A 96 -4.23 0.30 -18.39
C VAL A 96 -3.61 1.46 -19.19
N ASP A 97 -4.11 2.68 -19.03
CA ASP A 97 -3.73 3.82 -19.89
C ASP A 97 -2.35 4.41 -19.53
N ILE A 98 -1.90 4.24 -18.29
CA ILE A 98 -0.69 4.87 -17.76
C ILE A 98 0.33 3.81 -17.35
N HIS A 99 -0.01 2.91 -16.42
CA HIS A 99 0.99 2.02 -15.81
C HIS A 99 1.41 0.86 -16.73
N PHE A 100 0.47 0.29 -17.50
CA PHE A 100 0.72 -0.83 -18.42
C PHE A 100 0.22 -0.55 -19.84
N ARG A 101 0.46 0.67 -20.35
CA ARG A 101 0.02 1.09 -21.69
C ARG A 101 0.49 0.17 -22.83
N GLU A 102 1.70 -0.35 -22.71
CA GLU A 102 2.31 -1.20 -23.73
C GLU A 102 1.89 -2.67 -23.59
N ALA A 103 1.17 -3.02 -22.52
CA ALA A 103 0.65 -4.37 -22.35
C ALA A 103 -0.51 -4.61 -23.31
N SER A 104 -0.50 -5.77 -23.94
CA SER A 104 -1.59 -6.20 -24.83
C SER A 104 -2.74 -6.83 -24.05
N PHE A 105 -2.47 -7.30 -22.83
CA PHE A 105 -3.42 -7.91 -21.91
C PHE A 105 -2.90 -7.81 -20.47
N ILE A 106 -3.76 -7.73 -19.47
CA ILE A 106 -3.37 -7.80 -18.05
C ILE A 106 -4.00 -9.06 -17.47
N ASN A 107 -3.15 -9.91 -16.88
CA ASN A 107 -3.54 -11.16 -16.22
C ASN A 107 -3.92 -10.91 -14.76
#